data_AF-A0A2V2WXA8-F1
#
_entry.id   AF-A0A2V2WXA8-F1
#
_cell.length_a   1.000
_cell.length_b   1.000
_cell.length_c   1.000
_cell.angle_alpha   90.00
_cell.angle_beta   90.00
_cell.angle_gamma   90.00
#
_symmetry.space_group_name_H-M   'P 1'
#
loop_
_entity.id
_entity.type
_entity.pdbx_description
1 polymer ?
#
loop_
_entity_poly.entity_id
_entity_poly.type
_entity_poly.pdbx_seq_one_letter_code
_entity_poly.pdbx_strand_id
1 'polypeptide(L)'
;MDRQPGEDLMKSPHMARIGNSVYRDICLGTTRCAPTLGFEDHDLSRPTPMMRMSLLYNLHVSGEHPSPAIDNMFRLAYRSRHGLVKIYKVMNVSAESKAWVADPKNRKCDAPGSWLCTGQYPASEGDPGDAGEAHRLRPAGGLQPGQTRRRVYRAYMRRVRNEGRG
;
A
#
# COMPACT_ATOMS: atom_id res chain seq x y z
N MET A 1 -27.26 11.55 -6.68
CA MET A 1 -26.47 11.47 -5.44
C MET A 1 -25.05 11.79 -5.83
N ASP A 2 -24.63 13.03 -5.59
CA ASP A 2 -23.31 13.50 -5.98
C ASP A 2 -22.24 12.77 -5.17
N ARG A 3 -21.37 12.08 -5.90
CA ARG A 3 -20.26 11.32 -5.34
C ARG A 3 -19.25 12.34 -4.78
N GLN A 4 -19.06 12.36 -3.46
CA GLN A 4 -18.00 13.19 -2.88
C GLN A 4 -16.66 12.85 -3.56
N PRO A 5 -15.85 13.84 -3.96
CA PRO A 5 -14.60 13.59 -4.64
C PRO A 5 -13.75 12.66 -3.79
N GLY A 6 -13.26 11.56 -4.37
CA GLY A 6 -12.51 10.53 -3.65
C GLY A 6 -11.31 11.14 -2.91
N GLU A 7 -11.46 11.42 -1.62
CA GLU A 7 -10.51 12.26 -0.89
C GLU A 7 -9.10 11.68 -0.88
N ASP A 8 -8.98 10.37 -0.61
CA ASP A 8 -7.69 9.69 -0.60
C ASP A 8 -7.10 9.56 -2.02
N LEU A 9 -7.96 9.42 -3.03
CA LEU A 9 -7.55 9.39 -4.43
C LEU A 9 -7.00 10.75 -4.87
N MET A 10 -7.58 11.86 -4.41
CA MET A 10 -7.06 13.20 -4.68
C MET A 10 -5.75 13.50 -3.94
N LYS A 11 -5.54 12.85 -2.79
CA LYS A 11 -4.29 12.92 -2.02
C LYS A 11 -3.21 11.95 -2.54
N SER A 12 -3.54 11.05 -3.46
CA SER A 12 -2.59 10.05 -3.99
C SER A 12 -1.32 10.63 -4.61
N PRO A 13 -1.33 11.76 -5.35
CA PRO A 13 -0.09 12.31 -5.90
C PRO A 13 0.88 12.73 -4.80
N HIS A 14 0.35 13.18 -3.65
CA HIS A 14 1.13 13.53 -2.49
C HIS A 14 1.73 12.28 -1.82
N MET A 15 0.93 11.23 -1.63
CA MET A 15 1.41 9.94 -1.13
C MET A 15 2.53 9.36 -2.03
N ALA A 16 2.35 9.43 -3.35
CA ALA A 16 3.37 9.04 -4.32
C ALA A 16 4.66 9.86 -4.18
N ARG A 17 4.55 11.18 -3.99
CA ARG A 17 5.72 12.07 -3.82
C ARG A 17 6.52 11.71 -2.57
N ILE A 18 5.86 11.40 -1.46
CA ILE A 18 6.53 10.94 -0.23
C ILE A 18 7.25 9.61 -0.53
N GLY A 19 6.57 8.64 -1.12
CA GLY A 19 7.17 7.36 -1.49
C GLY A 19 8.34 7.51 -2.47
N ASN A 20 8.26 8.46 -3.39
CA ASN A 20 9.28 8.73 -4.40
C ASN A 20 10.59 9.27 -3.82
N SER A 21 10.58 9.78 -2.59
CA SER A 21 11.82 10.17 -1.89
C SER A 21 12.72 8.95 -1.60
N VAL A 22 12.11 7.78 -1.38
CA VAL A 22 12.77 6.50 -1.13
C VAL A 22 12.89 5.65 -2.40
N TYR A 23 11.82 5.61 -3.20
CA TYR A 23 11.72 4.82 -4.45
C TYR A 23 11.53 5.75 -5.65
N ARG A 24 12.65 6.27 -6.18
CA ARG A 24 12.73 7.37 -7.17
C ARG A 24 12.00 7.14 -8.50
N ASP A 25 11.57 5.92 -8.79
CA ASP A 25 10.88 5.53 -10.01
C ASP A 25 9.36 5.49 -9.86
N ILE A 26 8.77 5.70 -8.66
CA ILE A 26 7.30 5.80 -8.48
C ILE A 26 6.72 6.89 -9.40
N CYS A 27 7.40 8.03 -9.49
CA CYS A 27 6.99 9.16 -10.34
C CYS A 27 7.79 9.23 -11.64
N LEU A 28 8.28 8.07 -12.12
CA LEU A 28 9.01 7.90 -13.39
C LEU A 28 10.21 8.84 -13.54
N GLY A 29 10.93 9.10 -12.44
CA GLY A 29 12.09 10.00 -12.45
C GLY A 29 11.74 11.50 -12.46
N THR A 30 10.46 11.85 -12.40
CA THR A 30 10.00 13.24 -12.28
C THR A 30 9.76 13.62 -10.81
N THR A 31 9.82 14.91 -10.49
CA THR A 31 9.42 15.46 -9.18
C THR A 31 7.91 15.64 -9.04
N ARG A 32 7.15 15.62 -10.14
CA ARG A 32 5.69 15.77 -10.16
C ARG A 32 5.02 14.42 -10.36
N CYS A 33 4.34 13.94 -9.32
CA CYS A 33 3.72 12.61 -9.35
C CYS A 33 2.29 12.61 -9.89
N ALA A 34 1.62 13.76 -9.98
CA ALA A 34 0.23 13.84 -10.46
C ALA A 34 0.01 13.31 -11.89
N PRO A 35 0.91 13.57 -12.87
CA PRO A 35 0.78 12.99 -14.21
C PRO A 35 0.92 11.46 -14.24
N THR A 36 1.55 10.87 -13.22
CA THR A 36 1.74 9.41 -13.13
C THR A 36 0.66 8.76 -12.27
N LEU A 37 0.46 9.21 -11.03
CA LEU A 37 -0.48 8.65 -10.07
C LEU A 37 -1.55 9.69 -9.69
N GLY A 38 -2.50 9.91 -10.60
CA GLY A 38 -3.57 10.90 -10.47
C GLY A 38 -4.69 10.70 -11.49
N PHE A 39 -5.35 11.80 -11.86
CA PHE A 39 -6.45 11.83 -12.80
C PHE A 39 -6.17 12.87 -13.89
N GLU A 40 -6.52 12.54 -15.13
CA GLU A 40 -6.43 13.45 -16.26
C GLU A 40 -7.43 14.60 -16.07
N ASP A 41 -6.99 15.84 -16.27
CA ASP A 41 -7.82 17.04 -16.16
C ASP A 41 -8.60 17.17 -14.83
N HIS A 42 -8.11 16.53 -13.77
CA HIS A 42 -8.79 16.41 -12.47
C HIS A 42 -10.16 15.69 -12.52
N ASP A 43 -10.42 14.93 -13.58
CA ASP A 43 -11.64 14.14 -13.75
C ASP A 43 -11.48 12.74 -13.12
N LEU A 44 -12.20 12.47 -12.03
CA LEU A 44 -12.17 11.19 -11.31
C LEU A 44 -12.59 9.98 -12.16
N SER A 45 -13.27 10.21 -13.29
CA SER A 45 -13.62 9.15 -14.25
C SER A 45 -12.47 8.79 -15.20
N ARG A 46 -11.41 9.59 -15.24
CA ARG A 46 -10.24 9.44 -16.12
C ARG A 46 -8.95 9.21 -15.33
N PRO A 47 -8.81 8.06 -14.64
CA PRO A 47 -7.56 7.74 -13.94
C PRO A 47 -6.44 7.52 -14.96
N THR A 48 -5.24 8.01 -14.63
CA THR A 48 -4.03 7.66 -15.39
C THR A 48 -3.82 6.13 -15.37
N PRO A 49 -3.06 5.55 -16.33
CA PRO A 49 -2.79 4.11 -16.34
C PRO A 49 -2.23 3.60 -15.00
N MET A 50 -1.33 4.37 -14.40
CA MET A 50 -0.71 4.06 -13.11
C MET A 50 -1.69 4.19 -11.93
N MET A 51 -2.61 5.16 -11.95
CA MET A 51 -3.69 5.23 -10.98
C MET A 51 -4.59 4.00 -11.08
N ARG A 52 -5.00 3.60 -12.28
CA ARG A 52 -5.86 2.43 -12.52
C ARG A 52 -5.26 1.12 -12.00
N MET A 53 -3.94 0.95 -12.12
CA MET A 53 -3.22 -0.20 -11.58
C MET A 53 -2.97 -0.14 -10.07
N SER A 54 -3.12 1.04 -9.45
CA SER A 54 -2.78 1.22 -8.05
C SER A 54 -3.69 0.44 -7.11
N LEU A 55 -3.13 -0.05 -6.01
CA LEU A 55 -3.92 -0.71 -4.96
C LEU A 55 -5.01 0.23 -4.41
N LEU A 56 -4.68 1.51 -4.22
CA LEU A 56 -5.59 2.51 -3.68
C LEU A 56 -6.83 2.67 -4.56
N TYR A 57 -6.66 2.82 -5.87
CA TYR A 57 -7.77 2.93 -6.81
C TYR A 57 -8.62 1.65 -6.83
N ASN A 58 -7.96 0.48 -6.90
CA ASN A 58 -8.66 -0.79 -6.96
C ASN A 58 -9.47 -1.10 -5.68
N LEU A 59 -8.96 -0.73 -4.50
CA LEU A 59 -9.73 -0.79 -3.26
C LEU A 59 -10.87 0.24 -3.25
N HIS A 60 -10.65 1.44 -3.79
CA HIS A 60 -11.69 2.45 -3.88
C HIS A 60 -12.87 2.01 -4.74
N VAL A 61 -12.62 1.43 -5.92
CA VAL A 61 -13.68 0.97 -6.84
C VAL A 61 -14.23 -0.43 -6.50
N SER A 62 -13.53 -1.19 -5.66
CA SER A 62 -13.96 -2.51 -5.19
C SER A 62 -15.32 -2.42 -4.47
N GLY A 63 -16.17 -3.43 -4.73
CA GLY A 63 -17.57 -3.48 -4.29
C GLY A 63 -18.57 -2.85 -5.26
N GLU A 64 -18.10 -2.13 -6.28
CA GLU A 64 -18.91 -1.69 -7.43
C GLU A 64 -18.52 -2.45 -8.69
N HIS A 65 -17.21 -2.71 -8.85
CA HIS A 65 -16.66 -3.61 -9.85
C HIS A 65 -15.90 -4.74 -9.16
N PRO A 66 -16.32 -6.02 -9.32
CA PRO A 66 -15.59 -7.15 -8.75
C PRO A 66 -14.20 -7.25 -9.39
N SER A 67 -13.17 -7.44 -8.56
CA SER A 67 -11.80 -7.69 -9.04
C SER A 67 -11.26 -8.92 -8.30
N PRO A 68 -11.28 -10.11 -8.93
CA PRO A 68 -10.87 -11.36 -8.28
C PRO A 68 -9.47 -11.30 -7.66
N ALA A 69 -8.55 -10.54 -8.28
CA ALA A 69 -7.19 -10.36 -7.76
C ALA A 69 -7.16 -9.61 -6.41
N ILE A 70 -8.03 -8.61 -6.24
CA ILE A 70 -8.15 -7.85 -5.00
C ILE A 70 -8.92 -8.65 -3.96
N ASP A 71 -10.03 -9.28 -4.34
CA ASP A 71 -10.93 -9.98 -3.41
C ASP A 71 -10.25 -11.18 -2.71
N ASN A 72 -9.27 -11.80 -3.38
CA ASN A 72 -8.45 -12.88 -2.79
C ASN A 72 -7.46 -12.38 -1.72
N MET A 73 -7.04 -11.11 -1.79
CA MET A 73 -6.01 -10.54 -0.90
C MET A 73 -6.59 -9.55 0.12
N PHE A 74 -7.71 -8.91 -0.19
CA PHE A 74 -8.38 -7.91 0.62
C PHE A 74 -9.88 -8.16 0.62
N ARG A 75 -10.47 -8.35 1.80
CA ARG A 75 -11.92 -8.55 1.96
C ARG A 75 -12.53 -7.33 2.62
N LEU A 76 -13.60 -6.77 2.05
CA LEU A 76 -14.35 -5.67 2.68
C LEU A 76 -14.94 -6.15 4.03
N ALA A 77 -14.49 -5.54 5.12
CA ALA A 77 -14.92 -5.85 6.48
C ALA A 77 -16.02 -4.89 6.96
N TYR A 78 -15.99 -3.63 6.51
CA TYR A 78 -16.99 -2.63 6.83
C TYR A 78 -17.11 -1.58 5.73
N ARG A 79 -18.33 -1.11 5.48
CA ARG A 79 -18.64 0.03 4.62
C ARG A 79 -19.56 0.96 5.39
N SER A 80 -19.17 2.22 5.51
CA SER A 80 -20.03 3.25 6.09
C SER A 80 -21.33 3.45 5.29
N ARG A 81 -22.38 3.97 5.93
CA ARG A 81 -23.71 4.19 5.32
C ARG A 81 -23.66 4.90 3.96
N HIS A 82 -22.79 5.90 3.85
CA HIS A 82 -22.65 6.71 2.63
C HIS A 82 -21.47 6.27 1.74
N GLY A 83 -20.78 5.18 2.09
CA GLY A 83 -19.65 4.67 1.31
C GLY A 83 -18.38 5.52 1.36
N LEU A 84 -18.31 6.52 2.24
CA LEU A 84 -17.16 7.42 2.40
C LEU A 84 -15.96 6.71 3.03
N VAL A 85 -16.23 5.76 3.93
CA VAL A 85 -15.24 4.90 4.57
C VAL A 85 -15.48 3.44 4.17
N LYS A 86 -14.41 2.77 3.74
CA LYS A 86 -14.32 1.33 3.53
C LYS A 86 -13.15 0.76 4.34
N ILE A 87 -13.40 -0.29 5.11
CA ILE A 87 -12.37 -0.98 5.89
C ILE A 87 -12.17 -2.37 5.27
N TYR A 88 -10.93 -2.69 4.92
CA TYR A 88 -10.55 -3.97 4.32
C TYR A 88 -9.73 -4.82 5.29
N LYS A 89 -10.03 -6.11 5.34
CA LYS A 89 -9.24 -7.13 6.02
C LYS A 89 -8.22 -7.71 5.04
N VAL A 90 -6.94 -7.68 5.42
CA VAL A 90 -5.87 -8.35 4.69
C VAL A 90 -6.03 -9.87 4.87
N MET A 91 -6.13 -10.56 3.74
CA MET A 91 -6.24 -12.01 3.66
C MET A 91 -4.83 -12.63 3.52
N ASN A 92 -4.75 -13.96 3.57
CA ASN A 92 -3.50 -14.71 3.37
C ASN A 92 -2.33 -14.29 4.29
N VAL A 93 -2.63 -13.82 5.50
CA VAL A 93 -1.64 -13.62 6.56
C VAL A 93 -1.25 -14.97 7.16
N SER A 94 0.06 -15.24 7.22
CA SER A 94 0.60 -16.51 7.69
C SER A 94 0.23 -16.81 9.15
N ALA A 95 0.17 -18.09 9.51
CA ALA A 95 -0.13 -18.51 10.87
C ALA A 95 0.93 -18.00 11.86
N GLU A 96 2.21 -17.97 11.46
CA GLU A 96 3.28 -17.44 12.30
C GLU A 96 3.08 -15.95 12.58
N SER A 97 2.70 -15.17 11.57
CA SER A 97 2.46 -13.72 11.74
C SER A 97 1.29 -13.45 12.70
N LYS A 98 0.22 -14.26 12.61
CA LYS A 98 -0.93 -14.15 13.52
C LYS A 98 -0.56 -14.55 14.95
N ALA A 99 0.19 -15.63 15.12
CA ALA A 99 0.67 -16.09 16.42
C ALA A 99 1.58 -15.05 17.08
N TRP A 100 2.47 -14.42 16.30
CA TRP A 100 3.35 -13.37 16.77
C TRP A 100 2.58 -12.16 17.33
N VAL A 101 1.54 -11.69 16.64
CA VAL A 101 0.69 -10.55 17.10
C VAL A 101 -0.17 -10.93 18.31
N ALA A 102 -0.56 -12.19 18.42
CA ALA A 102 -1.39 -12.70 19.51
C ALA A 102 -0.62 -12.79 20.84
N ASP A 103 0.69 -13.05 20.81
CA ASP A 103 1.52 -13.13 22.01
C ASP A 103 1.67 -11.75 22.69
N PRO A 104 1.15 -11.57 23.92
CA PRO A 104 1.27 -10.30 24.65
C PRO A 104 2.72 -9.88 24.89
N LYS A 105 3.67 -10.82 24.92
CA LYS A 105 5.10 -10.52 25.11
C LYS A 105 5.68 -9.71 23.95
N ASN A 106 5.09 -9.81 22.76
CA ASN A 106 5.52 -9.06 21.57
C ASN A 106 4.90 -7.64 21.52
N ARG A 107 4.01 -7.30 22.45
CA ARG A 107 3.38 -5.98 22.53
C ARG A 107 4.18 -5.09 23.48
N LYS A 108 4.71 -3.98 22.96
CA LYS A 108 5.24 -2.89 23.79
C LYS A 108 4.22 -1.76 23.81
N CYS A 109 3.53 -1.63 24.92
CA CYS A 109 2.54 -0.59 25.15
C CYS A 109 3.14 0.51 26.02
N ASP A 110 2.79 1.76 25.73
CA ASP A 110 3.36 2.93 26.41
C ASP A 110 3.09 2.92 27.93
N ALA A 111 1.98 2.30 28.34
CA ALA A 111 1.63 2.03 29.72
C ALA A 111 0.89 0.68 29.88
N PRO A 112 0.96 0.02 31.05
CA PRO A 112 0.20 -1.19 31.34
C PRO A 112 -1.31 -0.96 31.16
N GLY A 113 -1.96 -1.74 30.28
CA GLY A 113 -3.39 -1.61 29.97
C GLY A 113 -3.75 -0.52 28.95
N SER A 114 -2.77 0.20 28.40
CA SER A 114 -3.02 1.16 27.32
C SER A 114 -3.50 0.44 26.04
N TRP A 115 -4.38 1.11 25.29
CA TRP A 115 -4.80 0.67 23.96
C TRP A 115 -3.75 0.98 22.88
N LEU A 116 -2.77 1.83 23.19
CA LEU A 116 -1.68 2.20 22.30
C LEU A 116 -0.46 1.30 22.58
N CYS A 117 -0.28 0.32 21.70
CA CYS A 117 0.89 -0.53 21.68
C CYS A 117 1.62 -0.32 20.36
N THR A 118 2.74 0.39 20.39
CA THR A 118 3.59 0.51 19.20
C THR A 118 4.06 -0.88 18.79
N GLY A 119 3.75 -1.30 17.57
CA GLY A 119 4.22 -2.59 17.06
C GLY A 119 5.73 -2.60 17.05
N GLN A 120 6.34 -3.60 17.68
CA GLN A 120 7.76 -3.83 17.51
C GLN A 120 8.00 -4.37 16.10
N TYR A 121 8.65 -3.60 15.23
CA TYR A 121 9.28 -4.21 14.08
C TYR A 121 10.37 -5.16 14.62
N PRO A 122 10.51 -6.38 14.06
CA PRO A 122 11.62 -7.24 14.43
C PRO A 122 12.91 -6.41 14.29
N ALA A 123 13.80 -6.52 15.28
CA ALA A 123 15.14 -5.94 15.17
C ALA A 123 15.67 -6.33 13.79
N SER A 124 16.13 -5.36 13.00
CA SER A 124 16.97 -5.68 11.85
C SER A 124 18.02 -6.66 12.36
N GLU A 125 18.09 -7.86 11.79
CA GLU A 125 19.16 -8.79 12.13
C GLU A 125 20.48 -8.11 11.76
N GLY A 126 21.11 -7.52 12.77
CA GLY A 126 22.37 -6.79 12.70
C GLY A 126 22.17 -5.27 12.62
N ASP A 127 22.31 -4.58 13.76
CA ASP A 127 22.89 -3.24 13.83
C ASP A 127 23.50 -3.01 15.23
N PRO A 128 24.83 -3.17 15.40
CA PRO A 128 25.56 -2.36 16.35
C PRO A 128 25.89 -1.03 15.67
N GLY A 129 25.08 0.00 15.94
CA GLY A 129 25.41 1.40 15.64
C GLY A 129 24.95 1.93 14.29
N ASP A 130 24.11 2.96 14.35
CA ASP A 130 24.03 4.09 13.41
C ASP A 130 24.34 3.84 11.92
N ALA A 131 23.31 3.52 11.12
CA ALA A 131 23.17 4.06 9.77
C ALA A 131 21.72 3.94 9.30
N GLY A 132 21.13 5.05 8.87
CA GLY A 132 19.80 5.08 8.30
C GLY A 132 19.68 4.23 7.03
N GLU A 133 19.14 3.03 7.16
CA GLU A 133 18.65 2.22 6.04
C GLU A 133 17.16 1.92 6.29
N ALA A 134 16.30 2.41 5.42
CA ALA A 134 14.85 2.34 5.53
C ALA A 134 14.37 0.92 5.88
N HIS A 135 13.68 0.81 7.02
CA HIS A 135 13.11 -0.43 7.54
C HIS A 135 12.36 -1.16 6.42
N ARG A 136 12.84 -2.37 6.16
CA ARG A 136 12.35 -3.28 5.14
C ARG A 136 10.91 -3.73 5.48
N LEU A 137 9.88 -2.98 5.09
CA LEU A 137 8.47 -3.45 5.03
C LEU A 137 8.35 -4.72 4.17
N ARG A 138 8.24 -5.90 4.78
CA ARG A 138 8.07 -7.19 4.07
C ARG A 138 6.59 -7.27 3.67
N PRO A 139 6.22 -7.24 2.38
CA PRO A 139 4.83 -7.42 1.99
C PRO A 139 4.35 -8.81 2.43
N ALA A 140 3.07 -8.92 2.79
CA ALA A 140 2.41 -10.21 2.99
C ALA A 140 2.43 -10.97 1.66
N GLY A 141 3.31 -11.97 1.57
CA GLY A 141 3.76 -12.58 0.33
C GLY A 141 5.28 -12.54 0.31
N GLY A 142 5.92 -13.48 1.02
CA GLY A 142 7.37 -13.59 1.06
C GLY A 142 7.96 -13.55 -0.36
N LEU A 143 9.01 -12.76 -0.57
CA LEU A 143 9.78 -12.88 -1.80
C LEU A 143 10.30 -14.31 -1.89
N GLN A 144 10.13 -14.93 -3.06
CA GLN A 144 10.76 -16.22 -3.38
C GLN A 144 12.26 -16.16 -3.05
N PRO A 145 12.88 -17.25 -2.55
CA PRO A 145 14.32 -17.32 -2.35
C PRO A 145 15.07 -16.85 -3.62
N GLY A 146 15.98 -15.89 -3.48
CA GLY A 146 16.75 -15.33 -4.60
C GLY A 146 16.15 -14.10 -5.32
N GLN A 147 15.01 -13.56 -4.85
CA GLN A 147 14.51 -12.27 -5.32
C GLN A 147 14.81 -11.15 -4.32
N THR A 148 15.52 -10.11 -4.76
CA THR A 148 15.68 -8.86 -3.97
C THR A 148 14.42 -7.99 -4.12
N ARG A 149 14.07 -7.22 -3.09
CA ARG A 149 12.97 -6.23 -3.14
C ARG A 149 13.08 -5.29 -4.34
N ARG A 150 14.30 -4.82 -4.61
CA ARG A 150 14.63 -4.05 -5.82
C ARG A 150 14.27 -4.79 -7.11
N ARG A 151 14.46 -6.10 -7.18
CA ARG A 151 14.16 -6.92 -8.38
C ARG A 151 12.65 -7.06 -8.60
N VAL A 152 11.89 -7.36 -7.54
CA VAL A 152 10.41 -7.44 -7.60
C VAL A 152 9.81 -6.10 -7.96
N TYR A 153 10.25 -5.04 -7.28
CA TYR A 153 9.81 -3.68 -7.57
C TYR A 153 10.18 -3.23 -8.99
N ARG A 154 11.41 -3.47 -9.46
CA ARG A 154 11.80 -3.19 -10.86
C ARG A 154 10.99 -4.00 -11.88
N ALA A 155 10.60 -5.23 -11.56
CA ALA A 155 9.75 -6.05 -12.44
C ALA A 155 8.32 -5.51 -12.49
N TYR A 156 7.78 -5.06 -11.36
CA TYR A 156 6.48 -4.37 -11.29
C TYR A 156 6.50 -3.07 -12.11
N MET A 157 7.47 -2.19 -11.85
CA MET A 157 7.60 -0.92 -12.58
C MET A 157 7.89 -1.09 -14.08
N ARG A 158 8.41 -2.26 -14.50
CA ARG A 158 8.51 -2.61 -15.93
C ARG A 158 7.16 -2.95 -16.55
N ARG A 159 6.34 -3.77 -15.90
CA ARG A 159 4.97 -4.09 -16.37
C ARG A 159 4.11 -2.85 -16.53
N VAL A 160 4.09 -2.03 -15.48
CA VAL A 160 3.43 -0.72 -15.46
C VAL A 160 3.76 0.13 -16.69
N ARG A 161 5.06 0.23 -17.05
CA ARG A 161 5.52 1.05 -18.17
C ARG A 161 5.12 0.48 -19.54
N ASN A 162 5.02 -0.84 -19.63
CA ASN A 162 4.63 -1.51 -20.87
C ASN A 162 3.11 -1.44 -21.09
N GLU A 163 2.31 -1.53 -20.02
CA GLU A 163 0.85 -1.42 -20.09
C GLU A 163 0.37 0.02 -20.30
N GLY A 164 1.12 1.02 -19.84
CA GLY A 164 0.82 2.45 -20.09
C GLY A 164 1.13 2.96 -21.51
N ARG A 165 1.49 2.08 -22.45
CA ARG A 165 1.77 2.39 -23.87
C ARG A 165 0.76 1.79 -24.85
N GLY A 166 -0.26 1.10 -24.35
CA GLY A 166 -1.35 0.50 -25.14
C GLY A 166 -2.60 1.36 -25.13
#